data_AF-A0A352NQ25-F1
#
_entry.id   AF-A0A352NQ25-F1
#
_cell.length_a   1.000
_cell.length_b   1.000
_cell.length_c   1.000
_cell.angle_alpha   90.00
_cell.angle_beta   90.00
_cell.angle_gamma   90.00
#
_symmetry.space_group_name_H-M   'P 1'
#
loop_
_entity.id
_entity.type
_entity.pdbx_description
1 polymer ?
#
loop_
_entity_poly.entity_id
_entity_poly.type
_entity_poly.pdbx_seq_one_letter_code
_entity_poly.pdbx_strand_id
1 'polypeptide(L)'
;MQLDAIKPGMEIEYYHLVSMHKNKGSRHKVRIGTVKQVTPRMIAVQGKKYPDTILVNDLLSGQAAIVKIKQEGEVIMSKPKREAPTREELRVLWIKNKAKIEPIRKELGVTWADAKKLLVEAGIIDSLSRPIQEEQTPTP
;
A
#
# COMPACT_ATOMS: atom_id res chain seq x y z
N MET A 1 19.22 6.46 -17.92
CA MET A 1 17.92 5.74 -17.96
C MET A 1 17.64 5.37 -19.42
N GLN A 2 17.31 4.12 -19.71
CA GLN A 2 16.94 3.69 -21.06
C GLN A 2 15.44 3.93 -21.27
N LEU A 3 15.09 5.13 -21.77
CA LEU A 3 13.71 5.45 -22.17
C LEU A 3 13.22 4.51 -23.28
N ASP A 4 14.14 4.01 -24.11
CA ASP A 4 13.87 3.11 -25.23
C ASP A 4 13.30 1.75 -24.80
N ALA A 5 13.48 1.38 -23.53
CA ALA A 5 12.92 0.16 -22.97
C ALA A 5 11.41 0.27 -22.71
N ILE A 6 10.86 1.49 -22.67
CA ILE A 6 9.46 1.74 -22.35
C ILE A 6 8.67 1.86 -23.64
N LYS A 7 7.65 1.02 -23.80
CA LYS A 7 6.77 1.02 -24.96
C LYS A 7 5.31 1.24 -24.56
N PRO A 8 4.48 1.83 -25.44
CA PRO A 8 3.04 1.82 -25.26
C PRO A 8 2.52 0.40 -24.98
N GLY A 9 1.57 0.28 -24.06
CA GLY A 9 1.01 -0.99 -23.60
C GLY A 9 1.67 -1.58 -22.35
N MET A 10 2.89 -1.16 -22.00
CA MET A 10 3.57 -1.65 -20.79
C MET A 10 2.95 -1.08 -19.52
N GLU A 11 2.89 -1.88 -18.46
CA GLU A 11 2.55 -1.38 -17.13
C GLU A 11 3.84 -0.96 -16.41
N ILE A 12 3.83 0.23 -15.81
CA ILE A 12 4.98 0.78 -15.11
C ILE A 12 4.62 1.18 -13.69
N GLU A 13 5.54 0.95 -12.77
CA GLU A 13 5.54 1.50 -11.43
C GLU A 13 6.51 2.68 -11.40
N TYR A 14 6.03 3.85 -11.00
CA TYR A 14 6.79 5.10 -11.05
C TYR A 14 6.45 5.98 -9.84
N TYR A 15 7.33 6.90 -9.49
CA TYR A 15 7.01 7.95 -8.52
C TYR A 15 7.29 9.34 -9.11
N HIS A 16 6.52 10.31 -8.63
CA HIS A 16 6.82 11.75 -8.76
C HIS A 16 7.14 12.32 -7.40
N LEU A 17 8.09 13.24 -7.38
CA LEU A 17 8.45 14.03 -6.21
C LEU A 17 7.37 15.10 -6.02
N VAL A 18 6.35 14.77 -5.23
CA VAL A 18 5.28 15.71 -4.93
C VAL A 18 5.76 16.66 -3.84
N SER A 19 5.92 17.93 -4.20
CA SER A 19 6.10 19.02 -3.25
C SER A 19 4.87 19.11 -2.36
N MET A 20 5.05 18.87 -1.05
CA MET A 20 4.02 19.16 -0.07
C MET A 20 4.04 20.65 0.24
N HIS A 21 2.86 21.28 0.28
CA HIS A 21 2.72 22.65 0.76
C HIS A 21 3.32 22.81 2.17
N LYS A 22 4.19 23.82 2.34
CA LYS A 22 4.79 24.31 3.60
C LYS A 22 5.43 23.22 4.50
N ASN A 23 6.76 23.12 4.42
CA ASN A 23 7.65 22.52 5.43
C ASN A 23 7.45 21.03 5.81
N LYS A 24 6.82 20.19 4.97
CA LYS A 24 6.67 18.74 5.26
C LYS A 24 7.56 17.78 4.45
N GLY A 25 8.56 18.31 3.76
CA GLY A 25 9.47 17.53 2.92
C GLY A 25 8.79 16.97 1.66
N SER A 26 9.60 16.35 0.80
CA SER A 26 9.15 15.65 -0.39
C SER A 26 8.82 14.20 -0.04
N ARG A 27 7.68 13.68 -0.52
CA ARG A 27 7.31 12.27 -0.34
C ARG A 27 7.23 11.58 -1.70
N HIS A 28 8.00 10.51 -1.87
CA HIS A 28 7.87 9.62 -3.01
C HIS A 28 6.51 8.90 -2.89
N LYS A 29 5.56 9.27 -3.75
CA LYS A 29 4.31 8.53 -3.90
C LYS A 29 4.43 7.64 -5.11
N VAL A 30 4.55 6.34 -4.85
CA VAL A 30 4.58 5.32 -5.88
C VAL A 30 3.19 5.16 -6.49
N ARG A 31 3.15 5.10 -7.82
CA ARG A 31 1.98 4.96 -8.67
C ARG A 31 2.22 3.84 -9.66
N ILE A 32 1.12 3.27 -10.13
CA ILE A 32 1.11 2.23 -11.15
C ILE A 32 0.19 2.72 -12.26
N GLY A 33 0.59 2.52 -13.51
CA GLY A 33 -0.28 2.75 -14.65
C GLY A 33 0.28 2.20 -15.95
N THR A 34 -0.59 2.14 -16.96
CA THR A 34 -0.26 1.61 -18.28
C THR A 34 0.23 2.73 -19.19
N VAL A 35 1.38 2.56 -19.81
CA VAL A 35 1.93 3.52 -20.77
C VAL A 35 1.02 3.59 -21.99
N LYS A 36 0.52 4.78 -22.29
CA LYS A 36 -0.31 5.06 -23.47
C LYS A 36 0.52 5.62 -24.61
N GLN A 37 1.48 6.47 -24.30
CA GLN A 37 2.32 7.12 -25.29
C GLN A 37 3.70 7.39 -24.72
N VAL A 38 4.72 7.22 -25.55
CA VAL A 38 6.10 7.59 -25.26
C VAL A 38 6.54 8.58 -26.32
N THR A 39 7.04 9.73 -25.90
CA THR A 39 7.61 10.77 -26.76
C THR A 39 8.97 11.18 -26.21
N PRO A 40 9.82 11.88 -26.98
CA PRO A 40 11.10 12.38 -26.48
C PRO A 40 10.98 13.35 -25.29
N ARG A 41 9.79 13.91 -25.04
CA ARG A 41 9.55 14.92 -24.00
C ARG A 41 8.79 14.38 -22.80
N MET A 42 7.92 13.40 -23.00
CA MET A 42 7.04 12.89 -21.96
C MET A 42 6.57 11.46 -22.21
N ILE A 43 6.15 10.81 -21.13
CA ILE A 43 5.48 9.52 -21.11
C ILE A 43 4.07 9.74 -20.56
N ALA A 44 3.06 9.47 -21.37
CA ALA A 44 1.66 9.49 -20.94
C ALA A 44 1.28 8.12 -20.36
N VAL A 45 0.73 8.12 -19.16
CA VAL A 45 0.40 6.92 -18.39
C VAL A 45 -1.08 6.95 -18.02
N GLN A 46 -1.81 5.90 -18.34
CA GLN A 46 -3.15 5.69 -17.83
C GLN A 46 -3.07 5.20 -16.39
N GLY A 47 -3.28 6.10 -15.43
CA GLY A 47 -3.45 5.75 -14.02
C GLY A 47 -4.83 5.17 -13.72
N LYS A 48 -5.00 4.62 -12.51
CA LYS A 48 -6.25 3.97 -12.06
C LYS A 48 -7.47 4.90 -12.01
N LYS A 49 -7.28 6.19 -11.70
CA LYS A 49 -8.36 7.18 -11.56
C LYS A 49 -8.31 8.28 -12.61
N TYR A 50 -7.11 8.75 -12.95
CA TYR A 50 -6.87 9.80 -13.94
C TYR A 50 -5.65 9.44 -14.78
N PRO A 51 -5.58 9.88 -16.04
CA PRO A 51 -4.34 9.86 -16.80
C PRO A 51 -3.29 10.73 -16.09
N ASP A 52 -2.03 10.35 -16.25
CA ASP A 52 -0.87 10.96 -15.64
C ASP A 52 0.20 11.17 -16.70
N THR A 53 1.10 12.13 -16.47
CA THR A 53 2.17 12.46 -17.42
C THR A 53 3.49 12.59 -16.70
N ILE A 54 4.48 11.81 -17.15
CA ILE A 54 5.85 11.86 -16.64
C ILE A 54 6.70 12.64 -17.64
N LEU A 55 7.30 13.76 -17.24
CA LEU A 55 8.21 14.48 -18.12
C LEU A 55 9.58 13.80 -18.16
N VAL A 56 10.19 13.75 -19.33
CA VAL A 56 11.55 13.19 -19.48
C VAL A 56 12.56 14.02 -18.69
N ASN A 57 12.37 15.34 -18.61
CA ASN A 57 13.21 16.20 -17.79
C ASN A 57 13.14 15.87 -16.29
N ASP A 58 11.98 15.43 -15.80
CA ASP A 58 11.80 15.03 -14.41
C ASP A 58 12.53 13.72 -14.12
N LEU A 59 12.57 12.80 -15.10
CA LEU A 59 13.37 11.58 -15.03
C LEU A 59 14.87 11.88 -15.02
N LEU A 60 15.32 12.85 -15.84
CA LEU A 60 16.73 13.26 -15.92
C LEU A 60 17.19 14.00 -14.65
N SER A 61 16.33 14.82 -14.08
CA SER A 61 16.60 15.59 -12.85
C SER A 61 16.36 14.80 -11.55
N GLY A 62 15.85 13.56 -11.65
CA GLY A 62 15.52 12.71 -10.50
C GLY A 62 14.25 13.11 -9.74
N GLN A 63 13.47 14.07 -10.26
CA GLN A 63 12.15 14.43 -9.74
C GLN A 63 11.09 13.35 -10.01
N ALA A 64 11.32 12.52 -11.02
CA ALA A 64 10.55 11.31 -11.26
C ALA A 64 11.50 10.13 -11.43
N ALA A 65 11.06 8.93 -11.10
CA ALA A 65 11.75 7.72 -11.53
C ALA A 65 10.77 6.58 -11.79
N ILE A 66 11.17 5.75 -12.74
CA ILE A 66 10.49 4.48 -13.02
C ILE A 66 11.17 3.43 -12.16
N VAL A 67 10.38 2.84 -11.27
CA VAL A 67 10.82 1.87 -10.27
C VAL A 67 10.81 0.47 -10.87
N LYS A 68 9.79 0.14 -11.66
CA LYS A 68 9.65 -1.17 -12.30
C LYS A 68 8.92 -1.05 -13.64
N ILE A 69 9.41 -1.78 -14.65
CA ILE A 69 8.76 -1.94 -15.96
C ILE A 69 8.27 -3.38 -16.04
N LYS A 70 7.01 -3.57 -16.41
CA LYS A 70 6.41 -4.89 -16.57
C LYS A 70 6.22 -5.22 -18.03
N GLN A 71 6.82 -6.33 -18.44
CA GLN A 71 6.51 -6.96 -19.72
C GLN A 71 5.28 -7.86 -19.56
N GLU A 72 4.54 -8.04 -20.65
CA GLU A 72 3.36 -8.91 -20.72
C GLU A 72 3.61 -10.25 -20.02
N GLY A 73 2.87 -10.51 -18.94
CA GLY A 73 2.95 -11.75 -18.15
C GLY A 73 3.29 -11.58 -16.66
N GLU A 74 3.90 -10.46 -16.23
CA GLU A 74 4.17 -10.23 -14.81
C GLU A 74 3.04 -9.46 -14.11
N VAL A 75 2.14 -10.11 -13.38
CA VAL A 75 1.14 -9.43 -12.53
C VAL A 75 1.85 -8.65 -11.42
N ILE A 76 1.53 -7.35 -11.20
CA ILE A 76 2.01 -6.60 -10.03
C ILE A 76 1.35 -7.22 -8.82
N MET A 77 2.02 -8.23 -8.26
CA MET A 77 1.75 -8.76 -6.94
C MET A 77 1.94 -7.60 -5.98
N SER A 78 0.84 -6.86 -5.75
CA SER A 78 0.60 -6.13 -4.51
C SER A 78 1.13 -7.04 -3.40
N LYS A 79 2.01 -6.50 -2.54
CA LYS A 79 2.68 -7.23 -1.44
C LYS A 79 1.88 -8.46 -1.04
N PRO A 80 2.48 -9.67 -1.01
CA PRO A 80 1.74 -10.89 -0.72
C PRO A 80 0.82 -10.60 0.45
N LYS A 81 -0.50 -10.77 0.25
CA LYS A 81 -1.47 -10.70 1.34
C LYS A 81 -0.89 -11.63 2.40
N ARG A 82 -0.32 -11.06 3.47
CA ARG A 82 0.01 -11.86 4.64
C ARG A 82 -1.29 -12.57 4.98
N GLU A 83 -1.22 -13.90 5.04
CA GLU A 83 -2.35 -14.69 5.52
C GLU A 83 -2.81 -14.03 6.81
N ALA A 84 -4.11 -13.73 6.88
CA ALA A 84 -4.64 -13.01 8.02
C ALA A 84 -4.32 -13.85 9.27
N PRO A 85 -3.74 -13.24 10.32
CA PRO A 85 -3.45 -13.98 11.55
C PRO A 85 -4.74 -14.57 12.11
N THR A 86 -4.64 -15.79 12.61
CA THR A 86 -5.76 -16.54 13.20
C THR A 86 -6.28 -15.84 14.47
N ARG A 87 -7.51 -16.19 14.88
CA ARG A 87 -8.13 -15.63 16.09
C ARG A 87 -7.27 -15.91 17.33
N GLU A 88 -6.69 -17.10 17.40
CA GLU A 88 -5.83 -17.56 18.48
C GLU A 88 -4.55 -16.73 18.56
N GLU A 89 -3.88 -16.50 17.44
CA GLU A 89 -2.69 -15.65 17.37
C GLU A 89 -2.99 -14.21 17.81
N LEU A 90 -4.12 -13.66 17.35
CA LEU A 90 -4.57 -12.33 17.75
C LEU A 90 -4.89 -12.26 19.25
N ARG A 91 -5.47 -13.31 19.83
CA ARG A 91 -5.77 -13.40 21.28
C ARG A 91 -4.50 -13.48 22.11
N VAL A 92 -3.52 -14.29 21.68
CA VAL A 92 -2.20 -14.37 22.33
C VAL A 92 -1.49 -13.02 22.28
N LEU A 93 -1.49 -12.37 21.12
CA LEU A 93 -0.91 -11.03 20.95
C LEU A 93 -1.62 -9.99 21.82
N TRP A 94 -2.94 -10.06 21.96
CA TRP A 94 -3.73 -9.17 22.81
C TRP A 94 -3.36 -9.28 24.29
N ILE A 95 -3.24 -10.52 24.80
CA ILE A 95 -2.86 -10.80 26.19
C ILE A 95 -1.40 -10.40 26.43
N LYS A 96 -0.48 -10.86 25.56
CA LYS A 96 0.96 -10.56 25.64
C LYS A 96 1.23 -9.05 25.68
N ASN A 97 0.50 -8.29 24.88
CA ASN A 97 0.67 -6.85 24.75
C ASN A 97 -0.20 -6.00 25.69
N LYS A 98 -0.76 -6.61 26.74
CA LYS A 98 -1.55 -5.92 27.78
C LYS A 98 -2.71 -5.10 27.19
N ALA A 99 -3.46 -5.68 26.25
CA ALA A 99 -4.61 -5.05 25.62
C ALA A 99 -4.31 -3.74 24.86
N LYS A 100 -3.11 -3.61 24.27
CA LYS A 100 -2.72 -2.43 23.48
C LYS A 100 -2.58 -2.77 22.00
N ILE A 101 -3.30 -2.04 21.15
CA ILE A 101 -3.26 -2.20 19.67
C ILE A 101 -1.91 -1.76 19.07
N GLU A 102 -1.27 -0.74 19.66
CA GLU A 102 -0.02 -0.15 19.16
C GLU A 102 1.17 -1.13 19.04
N PRO A 103 1.48 -1.97 20.05
CA PRO A 103 2.51 -2.99 19.90
C PRO A 103 2.07 -4.15 19.00
N ILE A 104 0.78 -4.52 18.99
CA ILE A 104 0.25 -5.60 18.12
C ILE A 104 0.43 -5.24 16.64
N ARG A 105 0.12 -3.99 16.25
CA ARG A 105 0.34 -3.55 14.87
C ARG A 105 1.81 -3.57 14.47
N LYS A 106 2.74 -3.33 15.42
CA LYS A 106 4.18 -3.39 15.18
C LYS A 106 4.65 -4.83 14.98
N GLU A 107 4.17 -5.76 15.81
CA GLU A 107 4.45 -7.20 15.66
C GLU A 107 3.89 -7.74 14.32
N LEU A 108 2.68 -7.35 13.94
CA LEU A 108 2.05 -7.77 12.69
C LEU A 108 2.57 -7.01 11.44
N GLY A 109 3.28 -5.90 11.63
CA GLY A 109 3.75 -5.03 10.55
C GLY A 109 2.62 -4.41 9.71
N VAL A 110 1.45 -4.18 10.32
CA VAL A 110 0.25 -3.63 9.66
C VAL A 110 -0.06 -2.22 10.15
N THR A 111 -0.98 -1.53 9.47
CA THR A 111 -1.42 -0.21 9.95
C THR A 111 -2.27 -0.35 11.23
N TRP A 112 -2.40 0.75 11.98
CA TRP A 112 -3.25 0.73 13.18
C TRP A 112 -4.71 0.39 12.85
N ALA A 113 -5.22 0.90 11.73
CA ALA A 113 -6.58 0.62 11.26
C ALA A 113 -6.76 -0.87 10.92
N ASP A 114 -5.78 -1.48 10.24
CA ASP A 114 -5.82 -2.90 9.90
C ASP A 114 -5.74 -3.78 11.15
N ALA A 115 -4.86 -3.45 12.10
CA ALA A 115 -4.76 -4.19 13.37
C ALA A 115 -6.06 -4.10 14.19
N LYS A 116 -6.69 -2.91 14.26
CA LYS A 116 -7.99 -2.76 14.91
C LYS A 116 -9.05 -3.61 14.19
N LYS A 117 -9.10 -3.55 12.86
CA LYS A 117 -10.05 -4.32 12.07
C LYS A 117 -9.91 -5.82 12.32
N LEU A 118 -8.68 -6.35 12.32
CA LEU A 118 -8.40 -7.76 12.62
C LEU A 118 -8.90 -8.17 14.02
N LEU A 119 -8.65 -7.35 15.04
CA LEU A 119 -9.10 -7.63 16.41
C LEU A 119 -10.63 -7.57 16.56
N VAL A 120 -11.30 -6.69 15.81
CA VAL A 120 -12.76 -6.59 15.76
C VAL A 120 -13.36 -7.78 15.02
N GLU A 121 -12.83 -8.13 13.85
CA GLU A 121 -13.27 -9.30 13.07
C GLU A 121 -13.06 -10.61 13.84
N ALA A 122 -12.01 -10.69 14.66
CA ALA A 122 -11.74 -11.82 15.54
C ALA A 122 -12.64 -11.86 16.81
N GLY A 123 -13.48 -10.85 17.03
CA GLY A 123 -14.34 -10.76 18.21
C GLY A 123 -13.57 -10.60 19.54
N ILE A 124 -12.35 -10.07 19.48
CA ILE A 124 -11.51 -9.84 20.68
C ILE A 124 -11.84 -8.48 21.30
N ILE A 125 -12.10 -7.48 20.44
CA ILE A 125 -12.48 -6.12 20.85
C ILE A 125 -13.69 -5.61 20.07
N ASP A 126 -14.42 -4.66 20.65
CA ASP A 126 -15.52 -3.96 20.00
C ASP A 126 -15.02 -2.83 19.07
N SER A 127 -15.94 -2.16 18.38
CA SER A 127 -15.64 -1.00 17.54
C SER A 127 -15.03 0.19 18.30
N LEU A 128 -15.15 0.22 19.63
CA LEU A 128 -14.58 1.21 20.55
C LEU A 128 -13.25 0.75 21.17
N SER A 129 -12.67 -0.35 20.68
CA SER A 129 -11.42 -0.94 21.16
C SER A 129 -11.47 -1.46 22.61
N ARG A 130 -12.66 -1.81 23.11
CA ARG A 130 -12.87 -2.43 24.42
C ARG A 130 -12.91 -3.95 24.27
N PRO A 131 -12.36 -4.72 25.21
CA PRO A 131 -12.44 -6.18 25.15
C PRO A 131 -13.91 -6.62 25.17
N ILE A 132 -14.31 -7.45 24.22
CA ILE A 132 -15.63 -8.08 24.24
C ILE A 132 -15.54 -9.18 25.30
N GLN A 133 -16.37 -9.09 26.35
CA GLN A 133 -16.56 -10.22 27.26
C GLN A 133 -17.32 -11.28 26.46
N GLU A 134 -16.76 -12.49 26.33
CA GLU A 134 -17.48 -13.64 25.78
C GLU A 134 -18.64 -13.97 26.74
N GLU A 135 -19.76 -13.25 26.61
CA GLU A 135 -21.02 -13.65 27.20
C GLU A 135 -21.42 -14.95 26.49
N GLN A 136 -21.33 -16.05 27.22
CA GLN A 136 -21.73 -17.37 26.76
C GLN A 136 -23.18 -17.29 26.32
N THR A 137 -23.45 -17.36 25.02
CA THR A 137 -24.81 -17.66 24.53
C THR A 137 -25.21 -19.02 25.09
N PRO A 138 -26.28 -19.13 25.90
CA PRO A 138 -26.80 -20.43 26.28
C PRO A 138 -27.40 -21.08 25.02
N THR A 139 -26.95 -22.27 24.71
CA THR A 139 -27.51 -23.10 23.64
C THR A 139 -28.98 -23.44 23.97
N PRO A 140 -29.94 -23.30 23.04
CA PRO A 140 -31.33 -23.71 23.25
C PRO A 140 -31.51 -25.22 23.36
#